data_AF-A0A1G4JKC8-F1
#
_entry.id   AF-A0A1G4JKC8-F1
#
_cell.length_a   1.000
_cell.length_b   1.000
_cell.length_c   1.000
_cell.angle_alpha   90.00
_cell.angle_beta   90.00
_cell.angle_gamma   90.00
#
_symmetry.space_group_name_H-M   'P 1'
#
loop_
_entity.id
_entity.type
_entity.pdbx_description
1 polymer ?
#
loop_
_entity_poly.entity_id
_entity_poly.type
_entity_poly.pdbx_seq_one_letter_code
_entity_poly.pdbx_strand_id
1 'polypeptide(L)'
;MEQSITPKTTTTLEELLADKDLASSGAKTQYDENQECYCKCLKEFLMGDQKKCLEEMLSCNLLNPQTLHTDFKVWKLFVSACRDAKLDDLGQSVVKVIRSSFADPDFSTYDRLLEMEPLSERIAGKLAFLECSFKVNKLDDTSRSMGLLDQHAKDLIRDSCGLVQTSEDAKQLYNLVVFYIFYIKVQGMRMRISLSLYTSLCDEMPLVRDVLRGNPAGPEYALPQDPDYTFTMETCISNQLKGMVEKKKAKYAGGCQTNRRKSQTIKSSQTPRQELPLATSARPNETSSSSKNTESQVSIRFTLSWIQSYCSKLWSLIMNGNFAPIAVLAVIFTLKYAKMLKRFNKTAPKLTKRLWTLLDFLMNI
;
A
#
# COMPACT_ATOMS: atom_id res chain seq x y z
N MET A 1 -12.50 -18.98 92.07
CA MET A 1 -11.71 -19.17 90.83
C MET A 1 -12.57 -20.04 89.94
N GLU A 2 -13.42 -19.42 89.11
CA GLU A 2 -14.36 -20.12 88.24
C GLU A 2 -14.22 -19.55 86.84
N GLN A 3 -14.00 -20.43 85.87
CA GLN A 3 -13.91 -20.06 84.46
C GLN A 3 -15.30 -20.21 83.83
N SER A 4 -15.90 -19.08 83.45
CA SER A 4 -17.14 -19.07 82.68
C SER A 4 -16.84 -19.28 81.20
N ILE A 5 -17.53 -20.24 80.59
CA ILE A 5 -17.36 -20.64 79.20
C ILE A 5 -18.25 -19.74 78.32
N THR A 6 -17.64 -18.95 77.43
CA THR A 6 -18.39 -18.30 76.34
C THR A 6 -18.64 -19.29 75.21
N PRO A 7 -19.89 -19.45 74.74
CA PRO A 7 -20.18 -20.37 73.65
C PRO A 7 -19.64 -19.81 72.32
N LYS A 8 -19.00 -20.69 71.54
CA LYS A 8 -18.74 -20.41 70.12
C LYS A 8 -20.07 -20.34 69.38
N THR A 9 -20.44 -19.18 68.88
CA THR A 9 -21.51 -19.05 67.89
C THR A 9 -21.01 -19.69 66.59
N THR A 10 -21.47 -20.90 66.30
CA THR A 10 -21.32 -21.51 64.96
C THR A 10 -22.26 -20.81 64.01
N THR A 11 -21.73 -19.86 63.22
CA THR A 11 -22.41 -19.35 62.03
C THR A 11 -22.65 -20.52 61.07
N THR A 12 -23.90 -20.74 60.67
CA THR A 12 -24.20 -21.80 59.70
C THR A 12 -23.94 -21.33 58.27
N LEU A 13 -23.78 -22.29 57.35
CA LEU A 13 -23.56 -21.97 55.95
C LEU A 13 -24.77 -21.22 55.34
N GLU A 14 -25.98 -21.44 55.86
CA GLU A 14 -27.18 -20.70 55.45
C GLU A 14 -27.14 -19.22 55.88
N GLU A 15 -26.55 -18.88 57.03
CA GLU A 15 -26.38 -17.48 57.46
C GLU A 15 -25.40 -16.72 56.55
N LEU A 16 -24.32 -17.37 56.10
CA LEU A 16 -23.38 -16.79 55.14
C LEU A 16 -23.96 -16.67 53.71
N LEU A 17 -24.95 -17.49 53.36
CA LEU A 17 -25.66 -17.42 52.07
C LEU A 17 -26.87 -16.48 52.09
N ALA A 18 -27.36 -16.11 53.27
CA ALA A 18 -28.45 -15.14 53.45
C ALA A 18 -27.96 -13.68 53.47
N ASP A 19 -26.64 -13.46 53.42
CA ASP A 19 -26.05 -12.14 53.49
C ASP A 19 -26.33 -11.33 52.20
N LYS A 20 -27.23 -10.35 52.31
CA LYS A 20 -27.69 -9.55 51.16
C LYS A 20 -26.60 -8.67 50.57
N ASP A 21 -25.50 -8.46 51.30
CA ASP A 21 -24.34 -7.72 50.81
C ASP A 21 -23.52 -8.54 49.79
N LEU A 22 -23.62 -9.88 49.80
CA LEU A 22 -23.10 -10.73 48.70
C LEU A 22 -24.01 -10.74 47.47
N ALA A 23 -25.32 -10.49 47.64
CA ALA A 23 -26.26 -10.35 46.53
C ALA A 23 -26.22 -8.96 45.86
N SER A 24 -25.45 -8.01 46.42
CA SER A 24 -25.43 -6.59 46.04
C SER A 24 -24.06 -6.13 45.51
N SER A 25 -23.40 -6.92 44.66
CA SER A 25 -22.36 -6.41 43.79
C SER A 25 -22.35 -7.11 42.43
N GLY A 26 -23.27 -6.69 41.56
CA GLY A 26 -23.19 -6.91 40.11
C GLY A 26 -22.08 -6.09 39.44
N ALA A 27 -20.93 -5.94 40.11
CA ALA A 27 -19.73 -5.41 39.49
C ALA A 27 -19.19 -6.47 38.52
N LYS A 28 -19.65 -6.40 37.26
CA LYS A 28 -18.82 -6.90 36.15
C LYS A 28 -17.46 -6.27 36.35
N THR A 29 -16.44 -7.10 36.57
CA THR A 29 -15.08 -6.60 36.68
C THR A 29 -14.77 -5.86 35.36
N GLN A 30 -14.07 -4.72 35.41
CA GLN A 30 -13.70 -3.96 34.20
C GLN A 30 -13.01 -4.85 33.14
N TYR A 31 -12.36 -5.93 33.61
CA TYR A 31 -11.83 -7.02 32.80
C TYR A 31 -12.89 -7.75 31.94
N ASP A 32 -14.05 -8.12 32.51
CA ASP A 32 -15.14 -8.80 31.80
C ASP A 32 -15.78 -7.89 30.75
N GLU A 33 -15.96 -6.60 31.06
CA GLU A 33 -16.48 -5.62 30.11
C GLU A 33 -15.52 -5.42 28.94
N ASN A 34 -14.23 -5.24 29.21
CA ASN A 34 -13.19 -5.15 28.17
C ASN A 34 -13.15 -6.43 27.31
N GLN A 35 -13.32 -7.61 27.91
CA GLN A 35 -13.29 -8.87 27.17
C GLN A 35 -14.56 -9.09 26.33
N GLU A 36 -15.74 -8.68 26.81
CA GLU A 36 -16.99 -8.67 26.04
C GLU A 36 -16.89 -7.70 24.84
N CYS A 37 -16.36 -6.50 25.06
CA CYS A 37 -16.05 -5.52 24.03
C CYS A 37 -15.05 -6.06 22.99
N TYR A 38 -13.96 -6.72 23.43
CA TYR A 38 -12.99 -7.34 22.52
C TYR A 38 -13.63 -8.43 21.66
N CYS A 39 -14.46 -9.30 22.25
CA CYS A 39 -15.17 -10.36 21.52
C CYS A 39 -16.14 -9.78 20.47
N LYS A 40 -16.80 -8.66 20.79
CA LYS A 40 -17.65 -7.93 19.85
C LYS A 40 -16.84 -7.37 18.67
N CYS A 41 -15.71 -6.71 18.93
CA CYS A 41 -14.82 -6.18 17.89
C CYS A 41 -14.26 -7.30 17.00
N LEU A 42 -13.78 -8.38 17.60
CA LEU A 42 -13.27 -9.55 16.89
C LEU A 42 -14.33 -10.19 15.97
N LYS A 43 -15.59 -10.23 16.40
CA LYS A 43 -16.71 -10.70 15.56
C LYS A 43 -16.87 -9.84 14.30
N GLU A 44 -16.85 -8.51 14.42
CA GLU A 44 -16.97 -7.61 13.26
C GLU A 44 -15.78 -7.76 12.30
N PHE A 45 -14.56 -7.94 12.84
CA PHE A 45 -13.37 -8.25 12.05
C PHE A 45 -13.49 -9.57 11.28
N LEU A 46 -13.96 -10.65 11.94
CA LEU A 46 -14.18 -11.96 11.31
C LEU A 46 -15.31 -11.96 10.27
N MET A 47 -16.30 -11.07 10.42
CA MET A 47 -17.33 -10.82 9.40
C MET A 47 -16.81 -10.01 8.20
N GLY A 48 -15.57 -9.53 8.25
CA GLY A 48 -14.91 -8.78 7.18
C GLY A 48 -15.24 -7.28 7.15
N ASP A 49 -15.85 -6.72 8.20
CA ASP A 49 -16.13 -5.28 8.32
C ASP A 49 -15.07 -4.61 9.20
N GLN A 50 -13.93 -4.29 8.60
CA GLN A 50 -12.81 -3.65 9.32
C GLN A 50 -13.16 -2.22 9.75
N LYS A 51 -14.06 -1.54 9.04
CA LYS A 51 -14.52 -0.20 9.40
C LYS A 51 -15.28 -0.26 10.72
N LYS A 52 -16.31 -1.10 10.78
CA LYS A 52 -17.14 -1.26 11.98
C LYS A 52 -16.35 -1.85 13.14
N CYS A 53 -15.40 -2.75 12.89
CA CYS A 53 -14.44 -3.19 13.90
C CYS A 53 -13.66 -2.01 14.51
N LEU A 54 -13.06 -1.13 13.69
CA LEU A 54 -12.27 0.00 14.20
C LEU A 54 -13.13 1.07 14.89
N GLU A 55 -14.35 1.30 14.41
CA GLU A 55 -15.31 2.21 15.05
C GLU A 55 -15.81 1.65 16.40
N GLU A 56 -16.03 0.34 16.50
CA GLU A 56 -16.40 -0.33 17.76
C GLU A 56 -15.23 -0.39 18.76
N MET A 57 -14.00 -0.66 18.30
CA MET A 57 -12.81 -0.57 19.16
C MET A 57 -12.62 0.85 19.73
N LEU A 58 -13.01 1.89 18.98
CA LEU A 58 -13.00 3.26 19.46
C LEU A 58 -14.11 3.51 20.49
N SER A 59 -15.36 3.06 20.25
CA SER A 59 -16.45 3.24 21.22
C SER A 59 -16.24 2.46 22.51
N CYS A 60 -15.59 1.30 22.43
CA CYS A 60 -15.19 0.49 23.59
C CYS A 60 -13.90 0.96 24.26
N ASN A 61 -13.33 2.10 23.86
CA ASN A 61 -12.09 2.68 24.40
C ASN A 61 -10.84 1.74 24.34
N LEU A 62 -10.89 0.72 23.47
CA LEU A 62 -9.78 -0.23 23.25
C LEU A 62 -8.61 0.41 22.48
N LEU A 63 -8.86 1.52 21.79
CA LEU A 63 -7.85 2.29 21.05
C LEU A 63 -7.10 3.35 21.89
N ASN A 64 -7.23 3.31 23.22
CA ASN A 64 -6.39 4.11 24.12
C ASN A 64 -4.93 3.61 24.03
N PRO A 65 -3.91 4.50 23.88
CA PRO A 65 -2.51 4.12 23.92
C PRO A 65 -2.14 3.19 25.08
N GLN A 66 -2.67 3.41 26.29
CA GLN A 66 -2.38 2.53 27.43
C GLN A 66 -2.77 1.07 27.13
N THR A 67 -4.00 0.83 26.65
CA THR A 67 -4.50 -0.50 26.29
C THR A 67 -3.68 -1.12 25.17
N LEU A 68 -3.36 -0.35 24.12
CA LEU A 68 -2.58 -0.80 22.97
C LEU A 68 -1.13 -1.18 23.31
N HIS A 69 -0.59 -0.68 24.44
CA HIS A 69 0.77 -0.96 24.88
C HIS A 69 0.83 -2.12 25.91
N THR A 70 -0.31 -2.53 26.47
CA THR A 70 -0.39 -3.61 27.48
C THR A 70 -1.05 -4.89 26.96
N ASP A 71 -1.99 -4.80 26.02
CA ASP A 71 -2.74 -5.95 25.50
C ASP A 71 -2.36 -6.26 24.05
N PHE A 72 -1.56 -7.32 23.88
CA PHE A 72 -1.13 -7.80 22.56
C PHE A 72 -2.31 -8.23 21.67
N LYS A 73 -3.41 -8.76 22.21
CA LYS A 73 -4.56 -9.20 21.42
C LYS A 73 -5.31 -8.00 20.84
N VAL A 74 -5.52 -6.96 21.65
CA VAL A 74 -6.12 -5.70 21.21
C VAL A 74 -5.20 -5.02 20.18
N TRP A 75 -3.89 -4.97 20.42
CA TRP A 75 -2.92 -4.44 19.47
C TRP A 75 -2.92 -5.20 18.13
N LYS A 76 -2.86 -6.55 18.16
CA LYS A 76 -2.87 -7.40 16.96
C LYS A 76 -4.17 -7.25 16.17
N LEU A 77 -5.31 -7.14 16.84
CA LEU A 77 -6.60 -6.85 16.20
C LEU A 77 -6.61 -5.45 15.54
N PHE A 78 -6.15 -4.42 16.25
CA PHE A 78 -6.05 -3.05 15.74
C PHE A 78 -5.17 -2.97 14.47
N VAL A 79 -3.93 -3.46 14.55
CA VAL A 79 -3.00 -3.44 13.42
C VAL A 79 -3.54 -4.26 12.23
N SER A 80 -4.12 -5.43 12.47
CA SER A 80 -4.73 -6.25 11.40
C SER A 80 -5.91 -5.55 10.73
N ALA A 81 -6.81 -4.94 11.51
CA ALA A 81 -7.93 -4.17 10.98
C ALA A 81 -7.45 -2.94 10.19
N CYS A 82 -6.42 -2.23 10.66
CA CYS A 82 -5.82 -1.11 9.93
C CYS A 82 -5.10 -1.53 8.64
N ARG A 83 -4.44 -2.71 8.62
CA ARG A 83 -3.78 -3.26 7.43
C ARG A 83 -4.79 -3.59 6.31
N ASP A 84 -6.01 -3.97 6.66
CA ASP A 84 -7.01 -4.39 5.67
C ASP A 84 -8.03 -3.27 5.36
N ALA A 85 -8.27 -2.32 6.29
CA ALA A 85 -9.17 -1.18 6.10
C ALA A 85 -8.69 -0.16 5.06
N LYS A 86 -9.65 0.53 4.40
CA LYS A 86 -9.40 1.72 3.58
C LYS A 86 -9.52 2.97 4.44
N LEU A 87 -8.43 3.71 4.61
CA LEU A 87 -8.39 4.89 5.49
C LEU A 87 -9.33 6.02 5.03
N ASP A 88 -9.63 6.10 3.73
CA ASP A 88 -10.54 7.10 3.16
C ASP A 88 -12.02 6.89 3.56
N ASP A 89 -12.40 5.67 3.95
CA ASP A 89 -13.78 5.29 4.28
C ASP A 89 -14.09 5.38 5.80
N LEU A 90 -13.08 5.67 6.64
CA LEU A 90 -13.17 5.69 8.10
C LEU A 90 -13.59 7.05 8.68
N GLY A 91 -14.26 7.02 9.84
CA GLY A 91 -14.57 8.25 10.59
C GLY A 91 -13.32 9.02 11.04
N GLN A 92 -13.39 10.35 11.04
CA GLN A 92 -12.23 11.23 11.33
C GLN A 92 -11.54 10.94 12.67
N SER A 93 -12.30 10.54 13.70
CA SER A 93 -11.75 10.16 15.01
C SER A 93 -10.88 8.92 14.94
N VAL A 94 -11.30 7.90 14.19
CA VAL A 94 -10.51 6.67 13.94
C VAL A 94 -9.25 7.02 13.13
N VAL A 95 -9.39 7.82 12.07
CA VAL A 95 -8.25 8.27 11.24
C VAL A 95 -7.24 9.08 12.07
N LYS A 96 -7.70 9.87 13.05
CA LYS A 96 -6.81 10.60 13.97
C LYS A 96 -5.98 9.66 14.84
N VAL A 97 -6.60 8.60 15.40
CA VAL A 97 -5.88 7.60 16.20
C VAL A 97 -4.89 6.82 15.34
N ILE A 98 -5.30 6.36 14.16
CA ILE A 98 -4.41 5.68 13.19
C ILE A 98 -3.22 6.57 12.84
N ARG A 99 -3.44 7.86 12.53
CA ARG A 99 -2.34 8.80 12.28
C ARG A 99 -1.42 8.93 13.49
N SER A 100 -1.93 9.07 14.72
CA SER A 100 -1.06 9.15 15.91
C SER A 100 -0.29 7.86 16.20
N SER A 101 -0.83 6.69 15.83
CA SER A 101 -0.20 5.39 16.09
C SER A 101 0.84 4.98 15.05
N PHE A 102 0.72 5.43 13.79
CA PHE A 102 1.54 4.95 12.67
C PHE A 102 2.31 6.04 11.90
N ALA A 103 2.18 7.33 12.26
CA ALA A 103 2.94 8.41 11.60
C ALA A 103 4.44 8.34 11.90
N ASP A 104 4.82 7.82 13.07
CA ASP A 104 6.18 7.35 13.33
C ASP A 104 6.24 5.84 13.01
N PRO A 105 7.14 5.38 12.13
CA PRO A 105 7.35 3.96 11.88
C PRO A 105 8.13 3.24 13.00
N ASP A 106 8.57 3.94 14.05
CA ASP A 106 9.20 3.32 15.21
C ASP A 106 8.24 2.40 15.98
N PHE A 107 8.65 1.14 16.13
CA PHE A 107 7.93 0.09 16.85
C PHE A 107 8.52 -0.19 18.25
N SER A 108 9.55 0.56 18.69
CA SER A 108 10.22 0.41 20.00
C SER A 108 9.27 0.29 21.19
N THR A 109 8.15 1.01 21.11
CA THR A 109 7.09 1.05 22.13
C THR A 109 6.32 -0.27 22.24
N TYR A 110 6.30 -1.08 21.18
CA TYR A 110 5.62 -2.39 21.11
C TYR A 110 6.59 -3.58 21.19
N ASP A 111 7.91 -3.34 21.21
CA ASP A 111 8.91 -4.43 21.23
C ASP A 111 8.69 -5.40 22.39
N ARG A 112 8.38 -4.90 23.59
CA ARG A 112 8.08 -5.75 24.76
C ARG A 112 6.88 -6.69 24.59
N LEU A 113 5.87 -6.29 23.81
CA LEU A 113 4.73 -7.16 23.49
C LEU A 113 5.15 -8.23 22.49
N LEU A 114 5.96 -7.83 21.49
CA LEU A 114 6.39 -8.66 20.37
C LEU A 114 7.54 -9.62 20.71
N GLU A 115 8.33 -9.33 21.76
CA GLU A 115 9.42 -10.18 22.25
C GLU A 115 8.94 -11.45 22.96
N MET A 116 7.68 -11.50 23.42
CA MET A 116 7.07 -12.69 24.02
C MET A 116 6.56 -13.70 22.98
N GLU A 117 6.46 -13.29 21.72
CA GLU A 117 5.90 -14.07 20.61
C GLU A 117 7.01 -14.76 19.78
N PRO A 118 6.71 -15.86 19.06
CA PRO A 118 7.69 -16.50 18.19
C PRO A 118 8.18 -15.57 17.08
N LEU A 119 9.37 -15.85 16.55
CA LEU A 119 10.04 -14.99 15.57
C LEU A 119 9.17 -14.69 14.34
N SER A 120 8.46 -15.68 13.80
CA SER A 120 7.53 -15.52 12.67
C SER A 120 6.43 -14.50 12.97
N GLU A 121 5.71 -14.64 14.08
CA GLU A 121 4.66 -13.71 14.53
C GLU A 121 5.23 -12.31 14.83
N ARG A 122 6.43 -12.23 15.41
CA ARG A 122 7.13 -10.95 15.63
C ARG A 122 7.43 -10.23 14.32
N ILE A 123 7.97 -10.92 13.31
CA ILE A 123 8.22 -10.34 11.98
C ILE A 123 6.89 -9.94 11.32
N ALA A 124 5.87 -10.79 11.39
CA ALA A 124 4.55 -10.54 10.80
C ALA A 124 3.85 -9.32 11.44
N GLY A 125 3.92 -9.17 12.77
CA GLY A 125 3.38 -8.03 13.50
C GLY A 125 4.08 -6.72 13.14
N LYS A 126 5.42 -6.71 13.11
CA LYS A 126 6.19 -5.53 12.68
C LYS A 126 5.96 -5.19 11.20
N LEU A 127 5.83 -6.19 10.32
CA LEU A 127 5.46 -5.98 8.92
C LEU A 127 4.08 -5.32 8.79
N ALA A 128 3.06 -5.84 9.47
CA ALA A 128 1.71 -5.28 9.43
C ALA A 128 1.65 -3.85 9.98
N PHE A 129 2.48 -3.53 10.99
CA PHE A 129 2.66 -2.16 11.48
C PHE A 129 3.27 -1.24 10.41
N LEU A 130 4.38 -1.66 9.77
CA LEU A 130 5.02 -0.89 8.69
C LEU A 130 4.11 -0.71 7.46
N GLU A 131 3.24 -1.68 7.15
CA GLU A 131 2.19 -1.55 6.12
C GLU A 131 1.16 -0.47 6.47
N CYS A 132 0.77 -0.36 7.75
CA CYS A 132 -0.10 0.70 8.23
C CYS A 132 0.59 2.08 8.16
N SER A 133 1.86 2.18 8.59
CA SER A 133 2.67 3.39 8.44
C SER A 133 2.86 3.79 6.97
N PHE A 134 3.02 2.83 6.05
CA PHE A 134 3.05 3.10 4.61
C PHE A 134 1.75 3.74 4.11
N LYS A 135 0.58 3.25 4.54
CA LYS A 135 -0.71 3.85 4.19
C LYS A 135 -0.83 5.29 4.70
N VAL A 136 -0.46 5.54 5.96
CA VAL A 136 -0.49 6.88 6.56
C VAL A 136 0.45 7.83 5.83
N ASN A 137 1.70 7.44 5.62
CA ASN A 137 2.70 8.27 4.91
C ASN A 137 2.29 8.58 3.46
N LYS A 138 1.55 7.67 2.82
CA LYS A 138 0.98 7.87 1.48
C LYS A 138 -0.18 8.87 1.44
N LEU A 139 -0.96 9.00 2.52
CA LEU A 139 -2.00 10.04 2.64
C LEU A 139 -1.39 11.43 2.88
N ASP A 140 -0.32 11.49 3.67
CA ASP A 140 0.28 12.76 4.10
C ASP A 140 1.36 13.27 3.10
N ASP A 141 1.70 12.49 2.07
CA ASP A 141 2.65 12.77 0.94
C ASP A 141 3.97 13.46 1.38
N THR A 142 4.49 13.06 2.54
CA THR A 142 5.72 13.62 3.12
C THR A 142 6.93 12.75 2.76
N SER A 143 7.87 13.31 1.99
CA SER A 143 9.08 12.57 1.57
C SER A 143 9.97 12.13 2.74
N ARG A 144 9.98 12.89 3.85
CA ARG A 144 10.77 12.59 5.05
C ARG A 144 10.28 11.33 5.78
N SER A 145 8.97 11.15 5.93
CA SER A 145 8.40 9.99 6.64
C SER A 145 8.61 8.69 5.85
N MET A 146 8.52 8.75 4.52
CA MET A 146 8.88 7.63 3.64
C MET A 146 10.36 7.25 3.73
N GLY A 147 11.25 8.22 3.99
CA GLY A 147 12.67 7.96 4.24
C GLY A 147 12.94 7.27 5.59
N LEU A 148 12.19 7.63 6.64
CA LEU A 148 12.24 6.91 7.93
C LEU A 148 11.71 5.49 7.77
N LEU A 149 10.56 5.31 7.12
CA LEU A 149 9.96 4.00 6.89
C LEU A 149 10.91 3.04 6.14
N ASP A 150 11.66 3.56 5.18
CA ASP A 150 12.69 2.82 4.44
C ASP A 150 13.86 2.35 5.34
N GLN A 151 14.29 3.21 6.27
CA GLN A 151 15.33 2.87 7.23
C GLN A 151 14.84 1.81 8.23
N HIS A 152 13.66 1.99 8.83
CA HIS A 152 13.09 1.02 9.76
C HIS A 152 12.82 -0.35 9.10
N ALA A 153 12.36 -0.37 7.85
CA ALA A 153 12.20 -1.62 7.10
C ALA A 153 13.54 -2.30 6.78
N LYS A 154 14.59 -1.55 6.42
CA LYS A 154 15.95 -2.07 6.25
C LYS A 154 16.51 -2.68 7.53
N ASP A 155 16.40 -1.95 8.63
CA ASP A 155 16.96 -2.39 9.91
C ASP A 155 16.21 -3.64 10.40
N LEU A 156 14.88 -3.70 10.26
CA LEU A 156 14.11 -4.92 10.52
C LEU A 156 14.52 -6.11 9.64
N ILE A 157 14.82 -5.91 8.35
CA ILE A 157 15.34 -6.98 7.47
C ILE A 157 16.70 -7.46 7.97
N ARG A 158 17.60 -6.54 8.34
CA ARG A 158 18.94 -6.85 8.85
C ARG A 158 18.86 -7.65 10.16
N ASP A 159 18.06 -7.19 11.11
CA ASP A 159 17.91 -7.82 12.42
C ASP A 159 17.22 -9.20 12.31
N SER A 160 16.27 -9.35 11.38
CA SER A 160 15.54 -10.61 11.19
C SER A 160 16.38 -11.67 10.48
N CYS A 161 17.16 -11.31 9.45
CA CYS A 161 17.84 -12.30 8.60
C CYS A 161 18.90 -13.13 9.33
N GLY A 162 19.53 -12.60 10.38
CA GLY A 162 20.46 -13.36 11.23
C GLY A 162 19.78 -14.28 12.26
N LEU A 163 18.45 -14.19 12.41
CA LEU A 163 17.68 -14.93 13.41
C LEU A 163 16.79 -16.04 12.81
N VAL A 164 16.60 -16.06 11.48
CA VAL A 164 15.75 -17.06 10.80
C VAL A 164 16.29 -18.47 11.03
N GLN A 165 15.46 -19.34 11.59
CA GLN A 165 15.78 -20.76 11.81
C GLN A 165 14.76 -21.70 11.14
N THR A 166 13.52 -21.25 10.95
CA THR A 166 12.45 -22.05 10.36
C THR A 166 12.02 -21.54 8.98
N SER A 167 11.36 -22.42 8.21
CA SER A 167 10.72 -22.06 6.93
C SER A 167 9.62 -21.01 7.10
N GLU A 168 8.97 -20.96 8.28
CA GLU A 168 7.95 -19.95 8.60
C GLU A 168 8.58 -18.56 8.79
N ASP A 169 9.69 -18.47 9.55
CA ASP A 169 10.46 -17.23 9.70
C ASP A 169 10.97 -16.74 8.33
N ALA A 170 11.45 -17.66 7.49
CA ALA A 170 11.89 -17.36 6.13
C ALA A 170 10.74 -16.82 5.26
N LYS A 171 9.52 -17.37 5.39
CA LYS A 171 8.31 -16.87 4.70
C LYS A 171 7.95 -15.45 5.15
N GLN A 172 8.10 -15.13 6.43
CA GLN A 172 7.85 -13.76 6.93
C GLN A 172 8.95 -12.78 6.51
N LEU A 173 10.22 -13.20 6.50
CA LEU A 173 11.31 -12.40 5.92
C LEU A 173 11.09 -12.14 4.42
N TYR A 174 10.64 -13.15 3.66
CA TYR A 174 10.25 -13.01 2.26
C TYR A 174 9.14 -11.96 2.09
N ASN A 175 8.07 -12.03 2.89
CA ASN A 175 6.98 -11.04 2.86
C ASN A 175 7.50 -9.62 3.14
N LEU A 176 8.39 -9.47 4.12
CA LEU A 176 9.01 -8.19 4.47
C LEU A 176 9.89 -7.63 3.33
N VAL A 177 10.70 -8.47 2.68
CA VAL A 177 11.52 -8.07 1.52
C VAL A 177 10.65 -7.69 0.32
N VAL A 178 9.57 -8.44 0.06
CA VAL A 178 8.56 -8.11 -0.95
C VAL A 178 7.91 -6.75 -0.65
N PHE A 179 7.48 -6.52 0.59
CA PHE A 179 6.92 -5.23 1.01
C PHE A 179 7.92 -4.08 0.79
N TYR A 180 9.16 -4.22 1.28
CA TYR A 180 10.21 -3.21 1.12
C TYR A 180 10.49 -2.86 -0.35
N ILE A 181 10.64 -3.86 -1.23
CA ILE A 181 10.94 -3.63 -2.64
C ILE A 181 9.71 -3.04 -3.37
N PHE A 182 8.55 -3.65 -3.26
CA PHE A 182 7.40 -3.31 -4.11
C PHE A 182 6.54 -2.16 -3.57
N TYR A 183 6.53 -1.91 -2.26
CA TYR A 183 5.75 -0.84 -1.64
C TYR A 183 6.66 0.34 -1.29
N ILE A 184 7.69 0.15 -0.46
CA ILE A 184 8.55 1.28 -0.05
C ILE A 184 9.37 1.81 -1.24
N LYS A 185 10.24 1.01 -1.87
CA LYS A 185 11.10 1.49 -2.96
C LYS A 185 10.32 1.88 -4.22
N VAL A 186 9.47 0.98 -4.72
CA VAL A 186 8.79 1.18 -6.01
C VAL A 186 7.61 2.15 -5.92
N GLN A 187 6.74 2.06 -4.90
CA GLN A 187 5.55 2.92 -4.81
C GLN A 187 5.83 4.19 -3.99
N GLY A 188 6.41 4.08 -2.81
CA GLY A 188 6.69 5.20 -1.90
C GLY A 188 7.77 6.14 -2.43
N MET A 189 8.98 5.61 -2.64
CA MET A 189 10.12 6.36 -3.19
C MET A 189 10.05 6.53 -4.73
N ARG A 190 9.01 5.99 -5.38
CA ARG A 190 8.75 6.09 -6.83
C ARG A 190 9.92 5.58 -7.70
N MET A 191 10.73 4.64 -7.19
CA MET A 191 11.85 4.08 -7.93
C MET A 191 11.39 3.23 -9.12
N ARG A 192 12.23 3.17 -10.17
CA ARG A 192 11.97 2.31 -11.33
C ARG A 192 12.11 0.84 -10.90
N ILE A 193 11.09 0.03 -11.24
CA ILE A 193 11.16 -1.43 -11.07
C ILE A 193 12.32 -1.98 -11.89
N SER A 194 13.25 -2.65 -11.21
CA SER A 194 14.39 -3.35 -11.80
C SER A 194 14.86 -4.45 -10.86
N LEU A 195 15.53 -5.48 -11.40
CA LEU A 195 16.15 -6.54 -10.60
C LEU A 195 17.23 -5.98 -9.65
N SER A 196 17.86 -4.86 -10.02
CA SER A 196 18.89 -4.19 -9.23
C SER A 196 18.42 -3.71 -7.85
N LEU A 197 17.12 -3.55 -7.61
CA LEU A 197 16.58 -3.25 -6.28
C LEU A 197 16.78 -4.42 -5.31
N TYR A 198 16.58 -5.65 -5.79
CA TYR A 198 16.80 -6.86 -5.02
C TYR A 198 18.30 -7.16 -4.89
N THR A 199 19.08 -7.07 -5.98
CA THR A 199 20.53 -7.33 -5.88
C THR A 199 21.20 -6.35 -4.93
N SER A 200 20.90 -5.04 -5.02
CA SER A 200 21.46 -4.04 -4.12
C SER A 200 21.11 -4.27 -2.64
N LEU A 201 19.95 -4.87 -2.34
CA LEU A 201 19.60 -5.27 -0.97
C LEU A 201 20.45 -6.46 -0.52
N CYS A 202 20.61 -7.49 -1.36
CA CYS A 202 21.46 -8.63 -1.07
C CYS A 202 22.95 -8.26 -0.98
N ASP A 203 23.41 -7.27 -1.74
CA ASP A 203 24.80 -6.82 -1.72
C ASP A 203 25.09 -5.99 -0.46
N GLU A 204 24.08 -5.33 0.12
CA GLU A 204 24.11 -4.69 1.44
C GLU A 204 23.92 -5.70 2.60
N MET A 205 23.16 -6.78 2.38
CA MET A 205 22.78 -7.77 3.38
C MET A 205 22.84 -9.21 2.80
N PRO A 206 24.04 -9.82 2.68
CA PRO A 206 24.22 -11.11 1.99
C PRO A 206 23.35 -12.25 2.53
N LEU A 207 23.15 -12.31 3.85
CA LEU A 207 22.32 -13.32 4.51
C LEU A 207 20.88 -13.37 4.00
N VAL A 208 20.33 -12.26 3.49
CA VAL A 208 19.00 -12.22 2.88
C VAL A 208 18.95 -13.14 1.65
N ARG A 209 20.01 -13.15 0.83
CA ARG A 209 20.12 -14.04 -0.34
C ARG A 209 20.18 -15.49 0.12
N ASP A 210 21.02 -15.78 1.11
CA ASP A 210 21.25 -17.15 1.58
C ASP A 210 19.98 -17.77 2.19
N VAL A 211 19.26 -17.02 3.03
CA VAL A 211 17.98 -17.46 3.62
C VAL A 211 16.91 -17.67 2.56
N LEU A 212 16.72 -16.72 1.63
CA LEU A 212 15.64 -16.78 0.63
C LEU A 212 15.91 -17.78 -0.49
N ARG A 213 17.18 -18.13 -0.74
CA ARG A 213 17.58 -19.16 -1.69
C ARG A 213 17.61 -20.56 -1.04
N GLY A 214 17.97 -20.64 0.24
CA GLY A 214 17.98 -21.90 1.00
C GLY A 214 16.59 -22.45 1.33
N ASN A 215 15.56 -21.60 1.33
CA ASN A 215 14.18 -22.01 1.62
C ASN A 215 13.34 -22.18 0.35
N PRO A 216 12.64 -23.32 0.17
CA PRO A 216 11.68 -23.48 -0.91
C PRO A 216 10.50 -22.53 -0.70
N ALA A 217 10.07 -21.88 -1.78
CA ALA A 217 8.76 -21.28 -1.83
C ALA A 217 7.73 -22.42 -1.84
N GLY A 218 6.72 -22.34 -0.95
CA GLY A 218 5.74 -23.41 -0.77
C GLY A 218 4.97 -23.75 -2.06
N PRO A 219 4.21 -24.87 -2.06
CA PRO A 219 3.50 -25.35 -3.26
C PRO A 219 2.53 -24.33 -3.87
N GLU A 220 2.07 -23.35 -3.08
CA GLU A 220 1.30 -22.17 -3.51
C GLU A 220 2.00 -21.31 -4.59
N TYR A 221 3.31 -21.44 -4.75
CA TYR A 221 4.12 -20.71 -5.73
C TYR A 221 4.71 -21.59 -6.85
N ALA A 222 4.53 -22.92 -6.79
CA ALA A 222 5.07 -23.83 -7.79
C ALA A 222 4.42 -23.60 -9.16
N LEU A 223 5.23 -23.43 -10.21
CA LEU A 223 4.72 -23.30 -11.58
C LEU A 223 4.43 -24.70 -12.15
N PRO A 224 3.31 -24.92 -12.88
CA PRO A 224 2.89 -26.25 -13.34
C PRO A 224 3.79 -26.97 -14.37
N GLN A 225 4.95 -26.41 -14.73
CA GLN A 225 5.69 -26.79 -15.94
C GLN A 225 7.04 -27.45 -15.70
N ASP A 226 7.55 -27.53 -14.46
CA ASP A 226 8.84 -28.17 -14.21
C ASP A 226 8.92 -28.76 -12.78
N PRO A 227 8.77 -30.10 -12.62
CA PRO A 227 8.75 -30.74 -11.30
C PRO A 227 10.13 -30.88 -10.65
N ASP A 228 11.23 -30.78 -11.41
CA ASP A 228 12.61 -30.86 -10.91
C ASP A 228 13.19 -29.48 -10.55
N TYR A 229 12.49 -28.38 -10.85
CA TYR A 229 12.97 -27.04 -10.55
C TYR A 229 12.60 -26.61 -9.13
N THR A 230 13.59 -26.61 -8.21
CA THR A 230 13.41 -26.10 -6.84
C THR A 230 13.06 -24.61 -6.84
N PHE A 231 11.77 -24.30 -6.69
CA PHE A 231 11.30 -22.93 -6.63
C PHE A 231 11.63 -22.33 -5.25
N THR A 232 12.54 -21.36 -5.20
CA THR A 232 12.97 -20.71 -3.95
C THR A 232 12.25 -19.38 -3.74
N MET A 233 12.26 -18.86 -2.51
CA MET A 233 11.70 -17.53 -2.23
C MET A 233 12.43 -16.41 -2.99
N GLU A 234 13.75 -16.55 -3.23
CA GLU A 234 14.52 -15.68 -4.13
C GLU A 234 14.01 -15.74 -5.59
N THR A 235 13.67 -16.94 -6.07
CA THR A 235 13.11 -17.14 -7.43
C THR A 235 11.76 -16.42 -7.57
N CYS A 236 10.91 -16.46 -6.53
CA CYS A 236 9.66 -15.69 -6.48
C CYS A 236 9.87 -14.19 -6.71
N ILE A 237 10.75 -13.56 -5.92
CA ILE A 237 11.03 -12.11 -6.02
C ILE A 237 11.56 -11.77 -7.41
N SER A 238 12.52 -12.55 -7.90
CA SER A 238 13.13 -12.37 -9.22
C SER A 238 12.10 -12.45 -10.36
N ASN A 239 11.18 -13.42 -10.29
CA ASN A 239 10.14 -13.60 -11.31
C ASN A 239 9.04 -12.53 -11.22
N GLN A 240 8.66 -12.09 -10.02
CA GLN A 240 7.76 -10.95 -9.85
C GLN A 240 8.35 -9.67 -10.43
N LEU A 241 9.62 -9.37 -10.16
CA LEU A 241 10.33 -8.20 -10.72
C LEU A 241 10.38 -8.26 -12.26
N LYS A 242 10.77 -9.40 -12.85
CA LYS A 242 10.76 -9.61 -14.31
C LYS A 242 9.37 -9.39 -14.90
N GLY A 243 8.36 -10.07 -14.37
CA GLY A 243 6.98 -9.98 -14.84
C GLY A 243 6.38 -8.56 -14.72
N MET A 244 6.73 -7.79 -13.69
CA MET A 244 6.31 -6.38 -13.59
C MET A 244 7.02 -5.46 -14.59
N VAL A 245 8.31 -5.71 -14.88
CA VAL A 245 9.04 -4.99 -15.92
C VAL A 245 8.45 -5.27 -17.31
N GLU A 246 8.11 -6.52 -17.60
CA GLU A 246 7.48 -6.92 -18.87
C GLU A 246 6.06 -6.36 -19.00
N LYS A 247 5.22 -6.46 -17.96
CA LYS A 247 3.88 -5.83 -17.94
C LYS A 247 3.96 -4.32 -18.17
N LYS A 248 4.98 -3.62 -17.65
CA LYS A 248 5.22 -2.20 -17.97
C LYS A 248 5.64 -2.01 -19.43
N LYS A 249 6.61 -2.77 -19.95
CA LYS A 249 7.03 -2.71 -21.37
C LYS A 249 5.86 -2.94 -22.33
N ALA A 250 5.01 -3.94 -22.07
CA ALA A 250 3.84 -4.27 -22.88
C ALA A 250 2.83 -3.10 -22.93
N LYS A 251 2.58 -2.42 -21.80
CA LYS A 251 1.72 -1.22 -21.76
C LYS A 251 2.27 -0.06 -22.61
N TYR A 252 3.58 0.13 -22.68
CA TYR A 252 4.19 1.14 -23.56
C TYR A 252 4.20 0.71 -25.04
N ALA A 253 4.40 -0.58 -25.34
CA ALA A 253 4.36 -1.10 -26.70
C ALA A 253 2.94 -1.08 -27.32
N GLY A 254 1.92 -1.37 -26.51
CA GLY A 254 0.52 -1.32 -26.93
C GLY A 254 0.00 0.07 -27.32
N GLY A 255 0.69 1.14 -26.90
CA GLY A 255 0.32 2.52 -27.25
C GLY A 255 0.63 2.94 -28.69
N CYS A 256 1.27 2.07 -29.50
CA CYS A 256 1.76 2.44 -30.83
C CYS A 256 1.29 1.51 -31.97
N GLN A 257 0.19 0.77 -31.79
CA GLN A 257 -0.50 0.17 -32.94
C GLN A 257 -1.42 1.19 -33.62
N THR A 258 -0.92 1.69 -34.74
CA THR A 258 -1.65 2.57 -35.65
C THR A 258 -2.94 1.94 -36.16
N ASN A 259 -4.02 2.72 -36.18
CA ASN A 259 -5.25 2.41 -36.92
C ASN A 259 -4.98 2.37 -38.43
N ARG A 260 -4.38 1.30 -38.94
CA ARG A 260 -4.21 1.08 -40.37
C ARG A 260 -5.43 0.34 -40.94
N ARG A 261 -6.57 1.03 -40.97
CA ARG A 261 -7.75 0.63 -41.77
C ARG A 261 -7.29 0.37 -43.21
N LYS A 262 -7.15 -0.90 -43.59
CA LYS A 262 -6.93 -1.31 -44.97
C LYS A 262 -8.28 -1.60 -45.58
N SER A 263 -8.90 -0.58 -46.17
CA SER A 263 -10.09 -0.75 -46.99
C SER A 263 -9.76 -1.71 -48.13
N GLN A 264 -10.53 -2.79 -48.29
CA GLN A 264 -10.53 -3.55 -49.53
C GLN A 264 -11.96 -3.87 -49.97
N THR A 265 -12.15 -3.73 -51.28
CA THR A 265 -13.44 -3.45 -51.92
C THR A 265 -14.24 -4.71 -52.17
N ILE A 266 -15.57 -4.58 -52.05
CA ILE A 266 -16.57 -5.56 -52.43
C ILE A 266 -16.44 -5.91 -53.93
N LYS A 267 -16.49 -7.21 -54.25
CA LYS A 267 -17.17 -7.70 -55.47
C LYS A 267 -18.05 -8.89 -55.09
N SER A 268 -19.25 -8.93 -55.65
CA SER A 268 -20.29 -9.92 -55.40
C SER A 268 -20.40 -10.93 -56.53
N SER A 269 -20.94 -12.11 -56.21
CA SER A 269 -21.86 -12.81 -57.14
C SER A 269 -22.61 -13.97 -56.47
N GLN A 270 -23.94 -13.94 -56.62
CA GLN A 270 -24.86 -15.06 -56.81
C GLN A 270 -25.32 -15.95 -55.62
N THR A 271 -26.55 -15.64 -55.18
CA THR A 271 -27.62 -16.46 -54.56
C THR A 271 -28.19 -17.53 -55.55
N PRO A 272 -29.11 -18.48 -55.19
CA PRO A 272 -30.40 -18.23 -54.49
C PRO A 272 -31.09 -19.34 -53.63
N ARG A 273 -32.04 -18.87 -52.78
CA ARG A 273 -33.31 -19.51 -52.30
C ARG A 273 -33.22 -20.81 -51.47
N GLN A 274 -34.14 -21.13 -50.54
CA GLN A 274 -35.55 -20.72 -50.27
C GLN A 274 -35.88 -20.98 -48.76
N GLU A 275 -37.01 -20.65 -48.10
CA GLU A 275 -38.28 -19.94 -48.43
C GLU A 275 -38.83 -19.12 -47.21
N LEU A 276 -39.91 -19.58 -46.55
CA LEU A 276 -40.77 -18.94 -45.50
C LEU A 276 -41.53 -20.08 -44.73
N PRO A 277 -42.57 -19.91 -43.84
CA PRO A 277 -43.43 -18.74 -43.54
C PRO A 277 -43.89 -18.44 -42.05
N LEU A 278 -44.44 -17.22 -41.86
CA LEU A 278 -45.55 -16.80 -40.94
C LEU A 278 -45.37 -16.87 -39.37
N ALA A 279 -46.03 -16.07 -38.51
CA ALA A 279 -47.05 -15.01 -38.66
C ALA A 279 -47.11 -13.97 -37.48
N THR A 280 -47.41 -12.70 -37.83
CA THR A 280 -48.33 -11.71 -37.18
C THR A 280 -48.40 -11.47 -35.65
N SER A 281 -48.18 -10.22 -35.17
CA SER A 281 -49.26 -9.28 -34.72
C SER A 281 -48.81 -7.93 -34.09
N ALA A 282 -49.66 -6.91 -34.28
CA ALA A 282 -49.85 -5.65 -33.52
C ALA A 282 -48.83 -4.46 -33.57
N ARG A 283 -49.42 -3.27 -33.83
CA ARG A 283 -48.90 -1.86 -33.77
C ARG A 283 -49.58 -1.16 -32.54
N PRO A 284 -49.40 0.15 -32.17
CA PRO A 284 -48.98 1.29 -33.00
C PRO A 284 -47.98 2.33 -32.42
N ASN A 285 -47.39 3.08 -33.36
CA ASN A 285 -46.91 4.48 -33.37
C ASN A 285 -46.68 5.27 -32.07
N GLU A 286 -45.51 5.94 -32.00
CA GLU A 286 -45.46 7.42 -32.03
C GLU A 286 -44.19 7.95 -32.72
N THR A 287 -44.14 9.23 -33.08
CA THR A 287 -43.32 9.73 -34.22
C THR A 287 -42.48 10.96 -33.87
N SER A 288 -41.14 10.89 -34.02
CA SER A 288 -40.20 11.99 -34.36
C SER A 288 -38.74 11.48 -34.17
N SER A 289 -37.96 11.20 -35.24
CA SER A 289 -37.27 12.11 -36.17
C SER A 289 -35.82 12.45 -35.76
N SER A 290 -34.92 12.53 -36.76
CA SER A 290 -33.51 12.94 -36.68
C SER A 290 -32.49 11.88 -36.23
N SER A 291 -32.06 11.07 -37.21
CA SER A 291 -30.78 10.35 -37.14
C SER A 291 -29.61 11.33 -37.31
N LYS A 292 -28.70 11.37 -36.32
CA LYS A 292 -27.29 11.71 -36.54
C LYS A 292 -26.39 10.84 -35.67
N ASN A 293 -25.52 10.08 -36.33
CA ASN A 293 -24.40 9.38 -35.70
C ASN A 293 -23.60 10.36 -34.84
N THR A 294 -23.42 10.05 -33.56
CA THR A 294 -22.41 10.71 -32.73
C THR A 294 -21.42 9.66 -32.26
N GLU A 295 -20.19 9.75 -32.77
CA GLU A 295 -19.10 8.86 -32.40
C GLU A 295 -18.81 8.97 -30.90
N SER A 296 -18.44 7.84 -30.29
CA SER A 296 -18.01 7.78 -28.90
C SER A 296 -16.69 8.55 -28.70
N GLN A 297 -16.78 9.86 -28.49
CA GLN A 297 -15.63 10.68 -28.13
C GLN A 297 -15.15 10.29 -26.73
N VAL A 298 -14.12 9.44 -26.68
CA VAL A 298 -13.30 9.23 -25.48
C VAL A 298 -12.62 10.56 -25.16
N SER A 299 -13.28 11.36 -24.32
CA SER A 299 -12.73 12.62 -23.80
C SER A 299 -11.55 12.33 -22.89
N ILE A 300 -10.34 12.34 -23.45
CA ILE A 300 -9.10 12.36 -22.68
C ILE A 300 -8.99 13.73 -21.98
N ARG A 301 -9.70 13.89 -20.87
CA ARG A 301 -9.53 15.01 -19.95
C ARG A 301 -8.20 14.83 -19.21
N PHE A 302 -7.10 15.29 -19.82
CA PHE A 302 -5.87 15.55 -19.08
C PHE A 302 -6.17 16.64 -18.03
N THR A 303 -6.21 16.23 -16.76
CA THR A 303 -6.53 17.10 -15.63
C THR A 303 -5.36 18.04 -15.32
N LEU A 304 -5.41 19.23 -15.94
CA LEU A 304 -4.58 20.39 -15.61
C LEU A 304 -4.77 20.93 -14.17
N SER A 305 -5.63 20.30 -13.36
CA SER A 305 -5.93 20.69 -11.98
C SER A 305 -4.71 20.68 -11.05
N TRP A 306 -3.72 19.80 -11.28
CA TRP A 306 -2.48 19.79 -10.51
C TRP A 306 -1.65 21.06 -10.76
N ILE A 307 -1.55 21.49 -12.02
CA ILE A 307 -0.89 22.75 -12.40
C ILE A 307 -1.69 23.95 -11.87
N GLN A 308 -3.03 23.89 -11.90
CA GLN A 308 -3.88 24.94 -11.32
C GLN A 308 -3.69 25.07 -9.79
N SER A 309 -3.53 23.95 -9.08
CA SER A 309 -3.26 23.91 -7.64
C SER A 309 -1.85 24.39 -7.26
N TYR A 310 -0.85 24.11 -8.11
CA TYR A 310 0.49 24.68 -7.95
C TYR A 310 0.53 26.18 -8.26
N CYS A 311 -0.14 26.61 -9.33
CA CYS A 311 -0.22 28.03 -9.69
C CYS A 311 -0.95 28.86 -8.63
N SER A 312 -2.02 28.37 -8.01
CA SER A 312 -2.71 29.12 -6.94
C SER A 312 -1.87 29.25 -5.66
N LYS A 313 -1.11 28.21 -5.29
CA LYS A 313 -0.15 28.26 -4.17
C LYS A 313 1.06 29.15 -4.45
N LEU A 314 1.54 29.20 -5.70
CA LEU A 314 2.57 30.16 -6.12
C LEU A 314 2.03 31.60 -6.15
N TRP A 315 0.77 31.81 -6.56
CA TRP A 315 0.16 33.13 -6.61
C TRP A 315 0.05 33.79 -5.23
N SER A 316 -0.31 33.04 -4.18
CA SER A 316 -0.35 33.58 -2.81
C SER A 316 1.05 33.93 -2.27
N LEU A 317 2.10 33.20 -2.67
CA LEU A 317 3.48 33.52 -2.31
C LEU A 317 4.04 34.74 -3.09
N ILE A 318 3.64 34.93 -4.34
CA ILE A 318 4.11 36.02 -5.21
C ILE A 318 3.50 37.38 -4.83
N MET A 319 2.31 37.40 -4.22
CA MET A 319 1.61 38.64 -3.83
C MET A 319 2.13 39.28 -2.52
N ASN A 320 3.07 38.65 -1.80
CA ASN A 320 3.79 39.33 -0.73
C ASN A 320 4.80 40.32 -1.31
N GLY A 321 4.63 41.61 -1.02
CA GLY A 321 5.25 42.74 -1.74
C GLY A 321 6.79 42.72 -1.88
N ASN A 322 7.50 42.00 -1.01
CA ASN A 322 8.95 41.88 -1.06
C ASN A 322 9.47 40.76 -2.01
N PHE A 323 8.61 39.83 -2.44
CA PHE A 323 9.00 38.68 -3.27
C PHE A 323 8.64 38.80 -4.76
N ALA A 324 7.65 39.62 -5.10
CA ALA A 324 7.24 39.87 -6.48
C ALA A 324 8.40 40.20 -7.46
N PRO A 325 9.32 41.15 -7.19
CA PRO A 325 10.40 41.47 -8.12
C PRO A 325 11.41 40.32 -8.30
N ILE A 326 11.66 39.53 -7.26
CA ILE A 326 12.57 38.37 -7.30
C ILE A 326 11.96 37.25 -8.15
N ALA A 327 10.67 36.97 -7.96
CA ALA A 327 9.94 35.97 -8.76
C ALA A 327 9.88 36.37 -10.25
N VAL A 328 9.60 37.65 -10.56
CA VAL A 328 9.62 38.18 -11.92
C VAL A 328 11.02 38.08 -12.55
N LEU A 329 12.08 38.42 -11.82
CA LEU A 329 13.46 38.26 -12.28
C LEU A 329 13.81 36.79 -12.55
N ALA A 330 13.39 35.85 -11.70
CA ALA A 330 13.62 34.42 -11.90
C ALA A 330 12.87 33.88 -13.15
N VAL A 331 11.64 34.32 -13.40
CA VAL A 331 10.88 33.98 -14.60
C VAL A 331 11.53 34.59 -15.85
N ILE A 332 12.00 35.84 -15.80
CA ILE A 332 12.73 36.47 -16.90
C ILE A 332 14.06 35.75 -17.17
N PHE A 333 14.81 35.36 -16.13
CA PHE A 333 16.05 34.61 -16.28
C PHE A 333 15.83 33.23 -16.88
N THR A 334 14.86 32.46 -16.40
CA THR A 334 14.53 31.14 -16.96
C THR A 334 14.03 31.23 -18.40
N LEU A 335 13.21 32.22 -18.74
CA LEU A 335 12.80 32.50 -20.14
C LEU A 335 13.98 32.93 -21.03
N LYS A 336 14.91 33.75 -20.52
CA LYS A 336 16.12 34.17 -21.24
C LYS A 336 17.08 33.00 -21.45
N TYR A 337 17.25 32.15 -20.44
CA TYR A 337 18.07 30.93 -20.50
C TYR A 337 17.48 29.90 -21.46
N ALA A 338 16.16 29.67 -21.42
CA ALA A 338 15.46 28.81 -22.38
C ALA A 338 15.57 29.34 -23.82
N LYS A 339 15.43 30.66 -24.03
CA LYS A 339 15.69 31.29 -25.34
C LYS A 339 17.15 31.15 -25.78
N MET A 340 18.12 31.24 -24.86
CA MET A 340 19.54 31.05 -25.18
C MET A 340 19.84 29.59 -25.53
N LEU A 341 19.36 28.60 -24.76
CA LEU A 341 19.45 27.17 -25.09
C LEU A 341 18.83 26.87 -26.46
N LYS A 342 17.66 27.46 -26.78
CA LYS A 342 16.98 27.25 -28.06
C LYS A 342 17.71 27.90 -29.24
N ARG A 343 18.58 28.89 -28.99
CA ARG A 343 19.57 29.40 -29.97
C ARG A 343 20.78 28.47 -30.05
N PHE A 344 21.35 28.07 -28.91
CA PHE A 344 22.50 27.16 -28.84
C PHE A 344 22.22 25.83 -29.57
N ASN A 345 21.06 25.23 -29.37
CA ASN A 345 20.65 23.98 -30.02
C ASN A 345 20.42 24.14 -31.55
N LYS A 346 20.25 25.37 -32.06
CA LYS A 346 20.23 25.66 -33.52
C LYS A 346 21.63 25.87 -34.09
N THR A 347 22.61 26.29 -33.28
CA THR A 347 24.00 26.54 -33.72
C THR A 347 24.90 25.31 -33.53
N ALA A 348 24.65 24.52 -32.48
CA ALA A 348 25.37 23.28 -32.16
C ALA A 348 25.55 22.33 -33.36
N PRO A 349 24.52 21.98 -34.16
CA PRO A 349 24.70 21.06 -35.30
C PRO A 349 25.56 21.62 -36.44
N LYS A 350 25.85 22.93 -36.48
CA LYS A 350 26.80 23.53 -37.43
C LYS A 350 28.23 23.51 -36.89
N LEU A 351 28.40 23.69 -35.57
CA LEU A 351 29.69 23.59 -34.90
C LEU A 351 30.20 22.15 -34.86
N THR A 352 29.35 21.18 -34.50
CA THR A 352 29.75 19.76 -34.48
C THR A 352 30.14 19.24 -35.87
N LYS A 353 29.44 19.66 -36.94
CA LYS A 353 29.84 19.34 -38.32
C LYS A 353 31.21 19.92 -38.69
N ARG A 354 31.49 21.18 -38.35
CA ARG A 354 32.81 21.80 -38.61
C ARG A 354 33.94 21.15 -37.80
N LEU A 355 33.64 20.73 -36.58
CA LEU A 355 34.60 20.07 -35.70
C LEU A 355 34.89 18.63 -36.19
N TRP A 356 33.88 17.93 -36.72
CA TRP A 356 34.05 16.66 -37.43
C TRP A 356 34.90 16.79 -38.70
N THR A 357 34.65 17.80 -39.55
CA THR A 357 35.47 18.00 -40.76
C THR A 357 36.92 18.37 -40.46
N LEU A 358 37.20 18.99 -39.30
CA LEU A 358 38.58 19.24 -38.84
C LEU A 358 39.24 17.97 -38.28
N LEU A 359 38.47 17.09 -37.65
CA LEU A 359 38.92 15.77 -37.20
C LEU A 359 39.25 14.83 -38.39
N ASP A 360 38.38 14.77 -39.41
CA ASP A 360 38.64 14.03 -40.65
C ASP A 360 39.88 14.54 -41.39
N PHE A 361 40.13 15.86 -41.37
CA PHE A 361 41.32 16.45 -41.97
C PHE A 361 42.59 16.12 -41.18
N LEU A 362 42.52 16.15 -39.83
CA LEU A 362 43.63 15.77 -38.94
C LEU A 362 43.93 14.26 -38.94
N MET A 363 43.01 13.40 -39.37
CA MET A 363 43.23 11.95 -39.53
C MET A 363 43.65 11.54 -40.96
N ASN A 364 43.70 12.48 -41.92
CA ASN A 364 44.20 12.26 -43.28
C ASN A 364 45.57 12.91 -43.55
N ILE A 365 46.23 13.40 -42.49
CA ILE A 365 47.64 13.83 -42.46
C ILE A 365 48.41 12.81 -41.64
#